data_AF-A0A087SFR9-F1
#
_entry.id   AF-A0A087SFR9-F1
#
_cell.length_a   1.000
_cell.length_b   1.000
_cell.length_c   1.000
_cell.angle_alpha   90.00
_cell.angle_beta   90.00
_cell.angle_gamma   90.00
#
_symmetry.space_group_name_H-M   'P 1'
#
loop_
_entity.id
_entity.type
_entity.pdbx_description
1 polymer ?
#
loop_
_entity_poly.entity_id
_entity_poly.type
_entity_poly.pdbx_seq_one_letter_code
_entity_poly.pdbx_strand_id
1 'polypeptide(L)'
;MGGRTYTARVELSIKVVDGLPKLKRTLCHELCHVAAWLLDHCARPPHGNVWRGWADRAQRAYPELEITTCHSYDIFFPHRWQCTNAECGATLGRHSNSIDVNRKVCGRCRAPLEYLGRFQADNTPAKPREATGFSLFVKQHFAAGHEAALAAVGRAAEGHCGCVY
;
A
#
# COMPACT_ATOMS: atom_id res chain seq x y z
N MET A 1 37.66 -18.92 0.86
CA MET A 1 36.78 -18.56 1.99
C MET A 1 35.65 -17.69 1.44
N GLY A 2 34.44 -18.23 1.31
CA GLY A 2 33.28 -17.46 0.84
C GLY A 2 32.56 -16.82 2.02
N GLY A 3 32.72 -15.51 2.22
CA GLY A 3 31.94 -14.76 3.20
C GLY A 3 30.49 -14.67 2.78
N ARG A 4 29.55 -14.73 3.74
CA ARG A 4 28.14 -14.44 3.46
C ARG A 4 27.97 -12.92 3.33
N THR A 5 27.48 -12.48 2.18
CA THR A 5 27.07 -11.09 1.96
C THR A 5 25.64 -10.90 2.45
N TYR A 6 25.41 -9.88 3.26
CA TYR A 6 24.08 -9.47 3.71
C TYR A 6 23.72 -8.14 3.06
N THR A 7 22.50 -8.04 2.53
CA THR A 7 21.96 -6.81 1.93
C THR A 7 20.57 -6.52 2.51
N ALA A 8 20.18 -5.25 2.50
CA ALA A 8 18.87 -4.81 2.96
C ALA A 8 18.32 -3.71 2.03
N ARG A 9 16.99 -3.63 1.93
CA ARG A 9 16.28 -2.57 1.20
C ARG A 9 15.10 -2.13 2.06
N VAL A 10 14.94 -0.82 2.21
CA VAL A 10 13.80 -0.21 2.89
C VAL A 10 12.89 0.43 1.85
N GLU A 11 11.60 0.11 1.90
CA GLU A 11 10.58 0.71 1.04
C GLU A 11 9.49 1.33 1.90
N LEU A 12 9.14 2.59 1.64
CA LEU A 12 8.14 3.32 2.39
C LEU A 12 6.98 3.71 1.47
N SER A 13 5.75 3.48 1.93
CA SER A 13 4.55 3.83 1.18
C SER A 13 4.16 5.29 1.41
N ILE A 14 4.16 6.11 0.36
CA ILE A 14 3.69 7.51 0.40
C ILE A 14 2.22 7.65 0.81
N LYS A 15 1.44 6.56 0.71
CA LYS A 15 0.02 6.52 1.11
C LYS A 15 -0.15 6.42 2.63
N VAL A 16 0.90 5.98 3.33
CA VAL A 16 0.92 5.76 4.78
C VAL A 16 1.83 6.80 5.45
N VAL A 17 3.00 7.03 4.84
CA VAL A 17 4.01 8.00 5.23
C VAL A 17 3.78 9.29 4.44
N ASP A 18 2.84 10.10 4.91
CA ASP A 18 2.33 11.31 4.24
C ASP A 18 2.84 12.62 4.86
N GLY A 19 3.78 12.55 5.81
CA GLY A 19 4.34 13.72 6.47
C GLY A 19 5.64 13.42 7.19
N LEU A 20 6.41 14.49 7.46
CA LEU A 20 7.74 14.39 8.08
C LEU A 20 7.75 13.61 9.41
N PRO A 21 6.78 13.80 10.34
CA PRO A 21 6.77 13.02 11.58
C PRO A 21 6.61 11.51 11.36
N LYS A 22 5.71 11.10 10.44
CA LYS A 22 5.54 9.68 10.08
C LYS A 22 6.78 9.15 9.37
N LEU A 23 7.43 9.95 8.52
CA LEU A 23 8.64 9.56 7.81
C LEU A 23 9.78 9.26 8.78
N LYS A 24 10.08 10.20 9.69
CA LYS A 24 11.18 10.02 10.65
C LYS A 24 10.98 8.77 11.50
N ARG A 25 9.78 8.59 12.06
CA ARG A 25 9.44 7.44 12.91
C ARG A 25 9.50 6.12 12.15
N THR A 26 8.84 6.04 10.99
CA THR A 26 8.80 4.79 10.19
C THR A 26 10.18 4.42 9.68
N LEU A 27 10.93 5.37 9.12
CA LEU A 27 12.28 5.11 8.62
C LEU A 27 13.19 4.63 9.76
N CYS A 28 13.12 5.24 10.93
CA CYS A 28 13.92 4.83 12.08
C CYS A 28 13.58 3.41 12.55
N HIS A 29 12.29 3.05 12.58
CA HIS A 29 11.83 1.68 12.84
C HIS A 29 12.41 0.67 11.85
N GLU A 30 12.29 0.95 10.55
CA GLU A 30 12.83 0.06 9.52
C GLU A 30 14.36 -0.05 9.60
N LEU A 31 15.06 1.03 9.93
CA LEU A 31 16.51 0.99 10.14
C LEU A 31 16.93 0.17 11.36
N CYS A 32 16.07 0.03 12.38
CA CYS A 32 16.32 -0.91 13.48
C CYS A 32 16.26 -2.37 13.00
N HIS A 33 15.37 -2.70 12.05
CA HIS A 33 15.38 -4.02 11.40
C HIS A 33 16.65 -4.21 10.54
N VAL A 34 17.04 -3.20 9.78
CA VAL A 34 18.26 -3.24 8.97
C VAL A 34 19.50 -3.47 9.84
N ALA A 35 19.61 -2.77 10.98
CA ALA A 35 20.72 -2.93 11.91
C ALA A 35 20.77 -4.35 12.49
N ALA A 36 19.64 -4.86 12.99
CA ALA A 36 19.55 -6.23 13.50
C ALA A 36 19.96 -7.28 12.44
N TRP A 37 19.59 -7.05 11.16
CA TRP A 37 19.94 -7.95 10.05
C TRP A 37 21.41 -7.86 9.62
N LEU A 38 21.91 -6.65 9.35
CA LEU A 38 23.23 -6.46 8.77
C LEU A 38 24.35 -6.57 9.80
N LEU A 39 24.11 -6.13 11.04
CA LEU A 39 25.14 -6.03 12.08
C LEU A 39 25.11 -7.23 13.03
N ASP A 40 23.93 -7.69 13.44
CA ASP A 40 23.78 -8.80 14.40
C ASP A 40 23.36 -10.12 13.73
N HIS A 41 23.14 -10.11 12.42
CA HIS A 41 22.70 -11.28 11.65
C HIS A 41 21.43 -11.94 12.21
N CYS A 42 20.54 -11.13 12.79
CA CYS A 42 19.31 -11.54 13.45
C CYS A 42 18.08 -10.96 12.73
N ALA A 43 17.33 -11.82 12.04
CA ALA A 43 16.08 -11.44 11.37
C ALA A 43 14.81 -11.83 12.16
N ARG A 44 14.92 -12.73 13.15
CA ARG A 44 13.78 -13.26 13.88
C ARG A 44 14.03 -13.38 15.39
N PRO A 45 13.00 -13.14 16.23
CA PRO A 45 11.73 -12.54 15.84
C PRO A 45 11.92 -11.06 15.41
N PRO A 46 11.10 -10.51 14.49
CA PRO A 46 11.33 -9.19 13.91
C PRO A 46 11.55 -8.08 14.94
N HIS A 47 10.77 -8.09 16.03
CA HIS A 47 10.85 -7.12 17.14
C HIS A 47 11.38 -7.76 18.45
N GLY A 48 12.34 -8.69 18.33
CA GLY A 48 12.99 -9.36 19.46
C GLY A 48 13.96 -8.46 20.23
N ASN A 49 14.70 -9.05 21.18
CA ASN A 49 15.65 -8.32 22.04
C ASN A 49 16.73 -7.56 21.25
N VAL A 50 17.22 -8.13 20.15
CA VAL A 50 18.22 -7.45 19.29
C VAL A 50 17.64 -6.18 18.67
N TRP A 51 16.45 -6.28 18.07
CA TRP A 51 15.74 -5.12 17.52
C TRP A 51 15.45 -4.09 18.60
N ARG A 52 14.99 -4.51 19.79
CA ARG A 52 14.74 -3.63 20.93
C ARG A 52 16.00 -2.87 21.35
N GLY A 53 17.16 -3.54 21.38
CA GLY A 53 18.43 -2.89 21.68
C GLY A 53 18.79 -1.78 20.68
N TRP A 54 18.47 -1.95 19.40
CA TRP A 54 18.61 -0.90 18.38
C TRP A 54 17.58 0.21 18.52
N ALA A 55 16.32 -0.15 18.76
CA ALA A 55 15.24 0.81 19.03
C ALA A 55 15.58 1.70 20.23
N ASP A 56 16.07 1.12 21.33
CA ASP A 56 16.46 1.86 22.53
C ASP A 56 17.66 2.79 22.27
N ARG A 57 18.63 2.36 21.45
CA ARG A 57 19.75 3.22 21.03
C ARG A 57 19.26 4.39 20.19
N ALA A 58 18.39 4.12 19.22
CA ALA A 58 17.81 5.14 18.37
C ALA A 58 16.92 6.11 19.16
N GLN A 59 16.13 5.62 20.12
CA GLN A 59 15.30 6.43 21.01
C GLN A 59 16.13 7.37 21.90
N ARG A 60 17.32 6.94 22.35
CA ARG A 60 18.24 7.81 23.10
C ARG A 60 18.88 8.89 22.21
N ALA A 61 19.18 8.55 20.95
CA ALA A 61 19.79 9.50 20.01
C ALA A 61 18.75 10.51 19.46
N TYR A 62 17.50 10.09 19.34
CA TYR A 62 16.38 10.90 18.86
C TYR A 62 15.20 10.83 19.84
N PRO A 63 15.28 11.48 21.02
CA PRO A 63 14.24 11.42 22.04
C PRO A 63 12.87 11.91 21.57
N GLU A 64 12.82 12.73 20.53
CA GLU A 64 11.60 13.23 19.92
C GLU A 64 10.89 12.18 19.03
N LEU A 65 11.58 11.11 18.65
CA LEU A 65 11.01 10.04 17.83
C LEU A 65 10.55 8.90 18.73
N GLU A 66 9.24 8.71 18.86
CA GLU A 66 8.69 7.56 19.57
C GLU A 66 8.83 6.29 18.70
N ILE A 67 9.82 5.43 19.00
CA ILE A 67 10.07 4.21 18.22
C ILE A 67 9.33 3.05 18.85
N THR A 68 8.19 2.68 18.27
CA THR A 68 7.34 1.60 18.74
C THR A 68 7.54 0.31 17.91
N THR A 69 7.07 -0.82 18.42
CA THR A 69 7.05 -2.11 17.69
C THR A 69 5.98 -2.14 16.59
N CYS A 70 4.96 -1.29 16.68
CA CYS A 70 3.83 -1.25 15.75
C CYS A 70 3.55 0.18 15.31
N HIS A 71 3.29 0.34 14.02
CA HIS A 71 2.84 1.60 13.44
C HIS A 71 1.31 1.72 13.55
N SER A 72 0.81 2.53 14.48
CA SER A 72 -0.61 2.94 14.52
C SER A 72 -0.76 4.29 13.81
N TYR A 73 -0.84 4.26 12.48
CA TYR A 73 -1.09 5.47 11.68
C TYR A 73 -2.55 5.58 11.27
N ASP A 74 -3.10 6.78 11.41
CA ASP A 74 -4.31 7.16 10.69
C ASP A 74 -3.95 7.27 9.20
N ILE A 75 -4.47 6.32 8.42
CA ILE A 75 -4.28 6.27 6.97
C ILE A 75 -5.51 6.89 6.31
N PHE A 76 -5.29 7.89 5.48
CA PHE A 76 -6.34 8.52 4.73
C PHE A 76 -6.76 7.65 3.53
N PHE A 77 -8.03 7.28 3.47
CA PHE A 77 -8.62 6.59 2.34
C PHE A 77 -9.51 7.52 1.51
N PRO A 78 -9.11 7.86 0.26
CA PRO A 78 -9.88 8.74 -0.60
C PRO A 78 -11.19 8.12 -1.06
N HIS A 79 -11.24 6.83 -1.36
CA HIS A 79 -12.47 6.17 -1.80
C HIS A 79 -13.14 5.51 -0.60
N ARG A 80 -14.42 5.79 -0.39
CA ARG A 80 -15.17 5.28 0.77
C ARG A 80 -16.47 4.60 0.35
N TRP A 81 -16.80 3.53 1.07
CA TRP A 81 -18.06 2.81 0.94
C TRP A 81 -18.70 2.67 2.31
N GLN A 82 -20.02 2.62 2.31
CA GLN A 82 -20.83 2.48 3.51
C GLN A 82 -21.68 1.22 3.40
N CYS A 83 -21.75 0.44 4.46
CA CYS A 83 -22.70 -0.66 4.53
C CYS A 83 -24.13 -0.11 4.55
N THR A 84 -25.00 -0.67 3.70
CA THR A 84 -26.40 -0.25 3.60
C THR A 84 -27.26 -0.70 4.78
N ASN A 85 -26.80 -1.67 5.57
CA ASN A 85 -27.47 -2.05 6.81
C ASN A 85 -27.20 -0.98 7.89
N ALA A 86 -28.25 -0.27 8.28
CA ALA A 86 -28.21 0.81 9.28
C ALA A 86 -27.69 0.34 10.65
N GLU A 87 -27.97 -0.91 11.05
CA GLU A 87 -27.46 -1.47 12.31
C GLU A 87 -25.96 -1.77 12.25
N CYS A 88 -25.43 -2.05 11.05
CA CYS A 88 -24.02 -2.32 10.85
C CYS A 88 -23.21 -1.02 10.75
N GLY A 89 -23.65 -0.09 9.90
CA GLY A 89 -23.02 1.22 9.75
C GLY A 89 -21.52 1.20 9.41
N ALA A 90 -20.96 0.07 8.96
CA ALA A 90 -19.53 -0.04 8.74
C ALA A 90 -19.07 0.73 7.49
N THR A 91 -18.06 1.57 7.66
CA THR A 91 -17.38 2.28 6.57
C THR A 91 -16.13 1.52 6.13
N LEU A 92 -15.91 1.42 4.83
CA LEU A 92 -14.72 0.82 4.23
C LEU A 92 -13.97 1.87 3.41
N GLY A 93 -12.67 1.98 3.60
CA GLY A 93 -11.79 2.88 2.86
C GLY A 93 -10.84 2.14 1.92
N ARG A 94 -10.61 2.67 0.71
CA ARG A 94 -9.55 2.23 -0.23
C ARG A 94 -8.85 3.43 -0.89
N HIS A 95 -7.63 3.19 -1.37
CA HIS A 95 -6.87 4.18 -2.15
C HIS A 95 -7.26 4.24 -3.64
N SER A 96 -8.00 3.26 -4.13
CA SER A 96 -8.53 3.21 -5.50
C SER A 96 -10.02 2.89 -5.47
N ASN A 97 -10.75 3.28 -6.52
CA ASN A 97 -12.15 2.91 -6.73
C ASN A 97 -12.24 1.45 -7.21
N SER A 98 -11.96 0.48 -6.33
CA SER A 98 -11.76 -0.92 -6.71
C SER A 98 -12.86 -1.87 -6.23
N ILE A 99 -13.84 -1.40 -5.46
CA ILE A 99 -14.92 -2.26 -4.97
C ILE A 99 -16.08 -2.18 -5.94
N ASP A 100 -16.29 -3.27 -6.67
CA ASP A 100 -17.53 -3.51 -7.40
C ASP A 100 -18.60 -3.95 -6.41
N VAL A 101 -19.53 -3.03 -6.11
CA VAL A 101 -20.63 -3.22 -5.16
C VAL A 101 -21.60 -4.32 -5.58
N ASN A 102 -21.61 -4.74 -6.85
CA ASN A 102 -22.43 -5.86 -7.32
C ASN A 102 -21.81 -7.22 -7.01
N ARG A 103 -20.49 -7.26 -6.78
CA ARG A 103 -19.73 -8.49 -6.55
C ARG A 103 -19.25 -8.64 -5.10
N LYS A 104 -19.21 -7.54 -4.35
CA LYS A 104 -18.62 -7.47 -3.02
C LYS A 104 -19.64 -6.91 -2.03
N VAL A 105 -19.63 -7.48 -0.83
CA VAL A 105 -20.54 -7.13 0.26
C VAL A 105 -19.76 -6.70 1.51
N CYS A 106 -20.46 -6.20 2.51
CA CYS A 106 -19.89 -5.85 3.80
C CYS A 106 -19.25 -7.10 4.46
N GLY A 107 -17.99 -6.97 4.90
CA GLY A 107 -17.29 -8.06 5.58
C GLY A 107 -17.87 -8.41 6.96
N ARG A 108 -18.69 -7.55 7.57
CA ARG A 108 -19.28 -7.77 8.89
C ARG A 108 -20.65 -8.45 8.83
N CYS A 109 -21.58 -7.88 8.07
CA CYS A 109 -22.97 -8.34 8.03
C CYS A 109 -23.42 -8.90 6.66
N ARG A 110 -22.52 -8.92 5.66
CA ARG A 110 -22.79 -9.36 4.28
C ARG A 110 -23.87 -8.57 3.52
N ALA A 111 -24.36 -7.47 4.07
CA ALA A 111 -25.24 -6.56 3.34
C ALA A 111 -24.49 -5.83 2.21
N PRO A 112 -25.21 -5.29 1.21
CA PRO A 112 -24.61 -4.49 0.14
C PRO A 112 -23.80 -3.30 0.66
N LEU A 113 -22.95 -2.79 -0.23
CA LEU A 113 -22.14 -1.59 0.00
C LEU A 113 -22.60 -0.49 -0.95
N GLU A 114 -22.68 0.73 -0.44
CA GLU A 114 -22.91 1.94 -1.21
C GLU A 114 -21.61 2.72 -1.34
N TYR A 115 -21.30 3.22 -2.53
CA TYR A 115 -20.12 4.04 -2.76
C TYR A 115 -20.41 5.50 -2.40
N LEU A 116 -19.72 6.03 -1.40
CA LEU A 116 -19.89 7.41 -0.94
C LEU A 116 -19.16 8.45 -1.81
N GLY A 117 -18.29 7.99 -2.71
CA GLY A 117 -17.49 8.87 -3.55
C GLY A 117 -16.02 8.95 -3.13
N ARG A 118 -15.33 9.91 -3.76
CA ARG A 118 -13.94 10.23 -3.49
C ARG A 118 -13.87 11.45 -2.59
N PHE A 119 -13.06 11.39 -1.56
CA PHE A 119 -12.83 12.45 -0.59
C PHE A 119 -11.41 13.00 -0.74
N GLN A 120 -11.23 14.24 -0.30
CA GLN A 120 -9.93 14.87 -0.09
C GLN A 120 -9.47 14.65 1.36
N ALA A 121 -8.20 14.94 1.65
CA ALA A 121 -7.62 14.75 2.99
C ALA A 121 -8.33 15.58 4.08
N ASP A 122 -8.95 16.70 3.69
CA ASP A 122 -9.80 17.55 4.53
C ASP A 122 -11.23 17.01 4.73
N ASN A 123 -11.52 15.78 4.27
CA ASN A 123 -12.83 15.13 4.24
C ASN A 123 -13.89 15.82 3.36
N THR A 124 -13.51 16.73 2.46
CA THR A 124 -14.45 17.29 1.49
C THR A 124 -14.64 16.31 0.31
N PRO A 125 -15.86 16.20 -0.26
CA PRO A 125 -16.07 15.45 -1.49
C PRO A 125 -15.24 16.04 -2.64
N ALA A 126 -14.45 15.19 -3.29
CA ALA A 126 -13.67 15.57 -4.46
C ALA A 126 -14.61 15.72 -5.67
N LYS A 127 -14.54 16.88 -6.34
CA LYS A 127 -15.31 17.12 -7.58
C LYS A 127 -14.93 16.09 -8.65
N PRO A 128 -15.89 15.60 -9.45
CA PRO A 128 -15.59 14.83 -10.64
C PRO A 128 -14.68 15.66 -11.55
N ARG A 129 -13.53 15.10 -11.94
CA ARG A 129 -12.69 15.73 -12.97
C ARG A 129 -13.21 15.30 -14.33
N GLU A 130 -13.43 16.26 -15.22
CA GLU A 130 -13.73 15.96 -16.61
C GLU A 130 -12.59 15.16 -17.25
N ALA A 131 -12.95 14.27 -18.17
CA ALA A 131 -11.97 13.47 -18.88
C ALA A 131 -11.07 14.39 -19.71
N THR A 132 -9.76 14.29 -19.51
CA THR A 132 -8.80 15.03 -20.34
C THR A 132 -8.86 14.53 -21.79
N GLY A 133 -8.41 15.35 -22.75
CA GLY A 133 -8.30 14.93 -24.15
C GLY A 133 -7.51 13.63 -24.33
N PHE A 134 -6.43 13.44 -23.55
CA PHE A 134 -5.68 12.18 -23.52
C PHE A 134 -6.52 11.01 -22.97
N SER A 135 -7.32 11.23 -21.92
CA SER A 135 -8.19 10.19 -21.34
C SER A 135 -9.27 9.74 -22.34
N LEU A 136 -9.79 10.69 -23.14
CA LEU A 136 -10.73 10.40 -24.21
C LEU A 136 -10.07 9.64 -25.36
N PHE A 137 -8.88 10.07 -25.79
CA PHE A 137 -8.08 9.37 -26.79
C PHE A 137 -7.80 7.92 -26.37
N VAL A 138 -7.33 7.71 -25.13
CA VAL A 138 -7.10 6.37 -24.60
C VAL A 138 -8.39 5.56 -24.64
N LYS A 139 -9.53 6.09 -24.16
CA LYS A 139 -10.83 5.37 -24.22
C LYS A 139 -11.23 5.00 -25.65
N GLN A 140 -11.02 5.89 -26.62
CA GLN A 140 -11.36 5.65 -28.03
C GLN A 140 -10.49 4.57 -28.66
N HIS A 141 -9.19 4.54 -28.34
CA HIS A 141 -8.23 3.65 -28.99
C HIS A 141 -7.85 2.40 -28.18
N PHE A 142 -8.27 2.30 -26.91
CA PHE A 142 -7.88 1.20 -26.03
C PHE A 142 -8.26 -0.17 -26.58
N ALA A 143 -9.48 -0.32 -27.11
CA ALA A 143 -9.95 -1.58 -27.69
C ALA A 143 -9.10 -1.99 -28.91
N ALA A 144 -8.85 -1.06 -29.83
CA ALA A 144 -8.05 -1.32 -31.03
C ALA A 144 -6.59 -1.64 -30.67
N GLY A 145 -6.01 -0.92 -29.71
CA GLY A 145 -4.65 -1.19 -29.23
C GLY A 145 -4.53 -2.52 -28.50
N HIS A 146 -5.54 -2.90 -27.71
CA HIS A 146 -5.60 -4.17 -27.02
C HIS A 146 -5.78 -5.35 -28.00
N GLU A 147 -6.66 -5.23 -28.98
CA GLU A 147 -6.82 -6.19 -30.08
C GLU A 147 -5.53 -6.35 -30.88
N ALA A 148 -4.88 -5.24 -31.26
CA ALA A 148 -3.59 -5.28 -31.97
C ALA A 148 -2.48 -5.93 -31.13
N ALA A 149 -2.43 -5.67 -29.82
CA ALA A 149 -1.47 -6.28 -28.91
C ALA A 149 -1.73 -7.78 -28.74
N LEU A 150 -2.98 -8.21 -28.56
CA LEU A 150 -3.35 -9.62 -28.50
C LEU A 150 -3.03 -10.34 -29.83
N ALA A 151 -3.31 -9.72 -30.97
CA ALA A 151 -3.00 -10.26 -32.29
C ALA A 151 -1.48 -10.33 -32.57
N ALA A 152 -0.67 -9.50 -31.92
CA ALA A 152 0.78 -9.57 -31.99
C ALA A 152 1.34 -10.69 -31.09
N VAL A 153 0.78 -10.86 -29.87
CA VAL A 153 1.14 -11.95 -28.95
C VAL A 153 0.75 -13.32 -29.53
N GLY A 154 -0.40 -13.40 -30.22
CA GLY A 154 -0.86 -14.61 -30.92
C GLY A 154 0.03 -15.10 -32.06
N ARG A 155 1.00 -14.28 -32.53
CA ARG A 155 2.00 -14.69 -33.54
C ARG A 155 3.35 -15.09 -32.96
N ALA A 156 3.54 -14.96 -31.64
CA ALA A 156 4.80 -15.29 -30.96
C ALA A 156 4.70 -16.57 -30.10
N ALA A 157 3.58 -17.29 -30.15
CA ALA A 157 3.36 -18.49 -29.36
C ALA A 157 3.70 -19.79 -30.10
N GLU A 158 4.94 -19.92 -30.57
CA GLU A 158 5.62 -21.22 -30.62
C GLU A 158 6.85 -21.14 -29.70
N GLY A 159 6.69 -21.61 -28.47
CA GLY A 159 7.80 -22.06 -27.62
C GLY A 159 8.45 -21.05 -26.67
N HIS A 160 7.84 -20.79 -25.51
CA HIS A 160 8.59 -20.86 -24.23
C HIS A 160 7.66 -20.85 -23.02
N CYS A 161 7.86 -21.83 -22.13
CA CYS A 161 7.29 -21.88 -20.79
C CYS A 161 8.16 -21.01 -19.87
N GLY A 162 7.58 -19.96 -19.30
CA GLY A 162 8.24 -19.10 -18.32
C GLY A 162 7.28 -18.76 -17.18
N CYS A 163 7.41 -19.46 -16.07
CA CYS A 163 6.78 -19.10 -14.80
C CYS A 163 7.54 -17.92 -14.20
N VAL A 164 6.84 -16.81 -13.94
CA VAL A 164 7.37 -15.65 -13.20
C VAL A 164 6.70 -15.65 -11.82
N TYR A 165 7.50 -15.60 -10.76
CA TYR A 165 7.06 -15.35 -9.38
C TYR A 165 6.78 -13.87 -9.17
#